data_AF-A0A961NI43-F1
#
_entry.id   AF-A0A961NI43-F1
#
_cell.length_a   1.000
_cell.length_b   1.000
_cell.length_c   1.000
_cell.angle_alpha   90.00
_cell.angle_beta   90.00
_cell.angle_gamma   90.00
#
_symmetry.space_group_name_H-M   'P 1'
#
loop_
_entity.id
_entity.type
_entity.pdbx_description
1 polymer ?
#
loop_
_entity_poly.entity_id
_entity_poly.type
_entity_poly.pdbx_seq_one_letter_code
_entity_poly.pdbx_strand_id
1 'polypeptide(L)' 'RVVNRDVTDLIRPSARRLNARAQLATVPANLMYWMGLRTDIQHGNYLAGKLQWKALNRNLWHYCVFTARRP' A
#
# COMPACT_ATOMS: atom_id res chain seq x y z
N ARG A 1 -12.39 26.62 -1.09
CA ARG A 1 -10.93 26.48 -1.39
C ARG A 1 -10.48 25.10 -0.95
N VAL A 2 -9.80 24.35 -1.83
CA VAL A 2 -9.20 23.05 -1.50
C VAL A 2 -7.69 23.22 -1.42
N VAL A 3 -7.06 22.63 -0.39
CA VAL A 3 -5.61 22.61 -0.18
C VAL A 3 -5.15 21.15 -0.24
N ASN A 4 -4.05 20.89 -0.94
CA ASN A 4 -3.39 19.59 -1.00
C ASN A 4 -2.02 19.69 -0.32
N ARG A 5 -1.70 18.74 0.56
CA ARG A 5 -0.37 18.54 1.14
C ARG A 5 0.14 17.15 0.76
N ASP A 6 1.25 17.09 0.03
CA ASP A 6 2.00 15.85 -0.17
C ASP A 6 2.60 15.41 1.17
N VAL A 7 2.34 14.16 1.54
CA VAL A 7 2.79 13.50 2.77
C VAL A 7 3.54 12.19 2.46
N THR A 8 3.93 11.98 1.20
CA THR A 8 4.61 10.77 0.72
C THR A 8 5.81 10.41 1.58
N ASP A 9 6.65 11.37 1.92
CA ASP A 9 7.86 11.13 2.72
C ASP A 9 7.55 10.70 4.16
N LEU A 10 6.40 11.10 4.70
CA LEU A 10 5.93 10.63 6.01
C LEU A 10 5.48 9.17 5.95
N ILE A 11 5.02 8.69 4.78
CA ILE A 11 4.53 7.32 4.58
C ILE A 11 5.65 6.37 4.13
N ARG A 12 6.73 6.85 3.52
CA ARG A 12 7.84 6.01 3.04
C ARG A 12 8.35 4.99 4.09
N PRO A 13 8.60 5.35 5.36
CA PRO A 13 9.11 4.39 6.35
C PRO A 13 8.16 3.23 6.63
N SER A 14 6.85 3.51 6.74
CA SER A 14 5.84 2.48 6.98
C SER A 14 5.64 1.60 5.75
N ALA A 15 5.59 2.20 4.55
CA ALA A 15 5.49 1.47 3.29
C ALA A 15 6.69 0.53 3.07
N ARG A 16 7.92 0.95 3.41
CA ARG A 16 9.11 0.11 3.37
C ARG A 16 8.98 -1.11 4.28
N ARG A 17 8.56 -0.91 5.54
CA ARG A 17 8.37 -2.01 6.51
C ARG A 17 7.27 -2.97 6.07
N LEU A 18 6.16 -2.44 5.55
CA LEU A 18 5.06 -3.24 5.03
C LEU A 18 5.52 -4.11 3.85
N ASN A 19 6.28 -3.53 2.91
CA ASN A 19 6.83 -4.27 1.78
C ASN A 19 7.76 -5.41 2.23
N ALA A 20 8.66 -5.16 3.19
CA ALA A 20 9.54 -6.20 3.73
C ALA A 20 8.74 -7.36 4.34
N ARG A 21 7.72 -7.05 5.15
CA ARG A 21 6.82 -8.07 5.74
C ARG A 21 6.03 -8.82 4.67
N ALA A 22 5.51 -8.11 3.66
CA ALA A 22 4.79 -8.73 2.56
C ALA A 22 5.70 -9.62 1.69
N GLN A 23 6.98 -9.25 1.52
CA GLN A 23 7.93 -10.11 0.82
C GLN A 23 8.13 -11.43 1.57
N LEU A 24 8.38 -11.38 2.88
CA LEU A 24 8.50 -12.58 3.73
C LEU A 24 7.24 -13.44 3.71
N ALA A 25 6.06 -12.80 3.67
CA ALA A 25 4.79 -13.49 3.63
C ALA A 25 4.40 -14.01 2.22
N THR A 26 5.23 -13.83 1.17
CA THR A 26 4.82 -14.14 -0.21
C THR A 26 4.46 -15.61 -0.41
N VAL A 27 5.34 -16.51 0.01
CA VAL A 27 5.13 -17.95 -0.15
C VAL A 27 3.86 -18.42 0.58
N PRO A 28 3.69 -18.16 1.90
CA PRO A 28 2.47 -18.57 2.58
C PRO A 28 1.21 -17.85 2.07
N ALA A 29 1.31 -16.57 1.67
CA ALA A 29 0.20 -15.81 1.11
C ALA A 29 -0.35 -16.42 -0.19
N ASN A 30 0.54 -16.85 -1.08
CA ASN A 30 0.18 -17.46 -2.34
C ASN A 30 -0.39 -18.87 -2.14
N LEU A 31 0.22 -19.66 -1.23
CA LEU A 31 -0.28 -21.00 -0.91
C LEU A 31 -1.69 -20.94 -0.31
N MET A 32 -1.91 -20.08 0.68
CA MET A 32 -3.24 -19.90 1.29
C MET A 32 -4.29 -19.43 0.29
N TYR A 33 -3.92 -18.58 -0.67
CA TYR A 33 -4.83 -18.14 -1.72
C TYR A 33 -5.18 -19.28 -2.69
N TRP A 34 -4.18 -20.04 -3.13
CA TRP A 34 -4.40 -21.21 -3.98
C TRP A 34 -5.27 -22.28 -3.31
N MET A 35 -5.10 -22.48 -2.01
CA MET A 35 -5.94 -23.40 -1.21
C MET A 35 -7.35 -22.86 -0.90
N GLY A 36 -7.69 -21.64 -1.34
CA GLY A 36 -8.98 -21.00 -1.02
C GLY A 36 -9.14 -20.53 0.43
N LEU A 37 -8.06 -20.56 1.22
CA LEU A 37 -8.04 -20.07 2.62
C LEU A 37 -7.97 -18.53 2.70
N ARG A 38 -7.70 -17.86 1.58
CA ARG A 38 -7.75 -16.40 1.45
C ARG A 38 -8.75 -15.99 0.39
N THR A 39 -9.54 -14.97 0.71
CA THR A 39 -10.41 -14.32 -0.26
C THR A 39 -9.63 -13.41 -1.20
N ASP A 40 -10.22 -13.08 -2.35
CA ASP A 40 -9.67 -12.12 -3.31
C ASP A 40 -9.37 -10.76 -2.66
N ILE A 41 -10.24 -10.33 -1.73
CA ILE A 41 -10.05 -9.08 -0.99
C ILE A 41 -8.79 -9.15 -0.10
N GLN A 42 -8.60 -10.26 0.61
CA GLN A 42 -7.43 -10.44 1.48
C GLN A 42 -6.12 -10.54 0.66
N HIS A 43 -6.15 -11.28 -0.45
CA HIS A 43 -5.01 -11.42 -1.33
C HIS A 43 -4.70 -10.09 -2.06
N GLY A 44 -5.73 -9.36 -2.48
CA GLY A 44 -5.62 -8.01 -3.05
C GLY A 44 -4.98 -7.01 -2.08
N ASN A 45 -5.39 -7.00 -0.80
CA ASN A 45 -4.77 -6.17 0.23
C ASN A 45 -3.28 -6.50 0.45
N TYR A 46 -2.94 -7.79 0.40
CA TYR A 46 -1.55 -8.23 0.42
C TYR A 46 -0.76 -7.70 -0.79
N LEU A 47 -1.32 -7.83 -2.00
CA LEU A 47 -0.68 -7.33 -3.23
C LEU A 47 -0.51 -5.82 -3.21
N ALA A 48 -1.52 -5.08 -2.78
CA ALA A 48 -1.47 -3.63 -2.63
C ALA A 48 -0.32 -3.22 -1.70
N GLY A 49 -0.26 -3.80 -0.49
CA GLY A 49 0.82 -3.54 0.46
C GLY A 49 2.22 -3.93 -0.06
N LYS A 50 2.31 -5.02 -0.83
CA LYS A 50 3.57 -5.45 -1.46
C LYS A 50 4.03 -4.49 -2.54
N LEU A 51 3.14 -4.02 -3.40
CA LEU A 51 3.50 -3.20 -4.57
C LEU A 51 3.64 -1.71 -4.24
N GLN A 52 2.99 -1.28 -3.16
CA GLN A 52 2.97 0.09 -2.66
C GLN A 52 4.36 0.74 -2.58
N TRP A 53 5.32 0.11 -1.91
CA TRP A 53 6.68 0.65 -1.80
C TRP A 53 7.37 0.82 -3.16
N LYS A 54 7.21 -0.15 -4.06
CA LYS A 54 7.80 -0.13 -5.40
C LYS A 54 7.22 0.99 -6.26
N ALA A 55 5.91 1.22 -6.16
CA ALA A 55 5.26 2.32 -6.86
C ALA A 55 5.72 3.68 -6.31
N LEU A 56 5.99 3.81 -4.99
CA LEU A 56 6.45 5.08 -4.39
C LEU A 56 7.86 5.42 -4.88
N ASN A 57 8.75 4.43 -4.92
CA ASN A 57 10.13 4.62 -5.37
C ASN A 57 10.25 4.92 -6.87
N ARG A 58 9.22 4.57 -7.65
CA ARG A 58 9.16 4.85 -9.09
C ARG A 58 8.39 6.14 -9.40
N ASN A 59 7.98 6.91 -8.38
CA ASN A 59 7.15 8.10 -8.52
C ASN A 59 5.87 7.84 -9.34
N LEU A 60 5.29 6.63 -9.23
CA LEU A 60 4.06 6.26 -9.94
C LEU A 60 2.79 6.69 -9.19
N TRP A 61 2.93 7.06 -7.93
CA TRP A 61 1.85 7.46 -7.03
C TRP A 61 2.40 8.21 -5.80
N HIS A 62 1.56 9.03 -5.18
CA HIS A 62 1.89 9.88 -4.03
C HIS A 62 0.82 9.79 -2.95
N TYR A 63 1.20 10.01 -1.71
CA TYR A 63 0.25 10.17 -0.60
C TYR A 63 -0.03 11.65 -0.36
N CYS A 64 -1.30 12.02 -0.38
CA CYS A 64 -1.73 13.40 -0.26
C CYS A 64 -2.86 13.52 0.78
N VAL A 65 -2.83 14.59 1.57
CA VAL A 65 -3.96 14.99 2.43
C VAL A 65 -4.64 16.18 1.79
N PHE A 66 -5.91 16.00 1.42
CA PHE A 66 -6.76 17.06 0.89
C PHE A 66 -7.60 17.65 2.02
N THR A 67 -7.62 18.97 2.12
CA THR A 67 -8.46 19.70 3.08
C THR A 67 -9.30 20.72 2.34
N ALA A 68 -10.61 20.71 2.58
CA ALA A 68 -11.55 21.64 1.99
C ALA A 68 -12.38 22.31 3.08
N ARG A 69 -12.80 23.56 2.83
CA ARG A 69 -13.80 24.27 3.64
C ARG A 69 -15.11 24.39 2.88
N ARG A 70 -16.23 24.17 3.57
CA ARG A 70 -17.57 24.51 3.02
C ARG A 70 -17.62 26.02 2.73
N PRO A 71 -18.37 26.41 1.68
CA PRO A 71 -18.64 27.82 1.41
C PRO A 71 -19.36 28.47 2.58
#